data_AF-A0A2M7JLV2-F1
#
_entry.id   AF-A0A2M7JLV2-F1
#
_cell.length_a   1.000
_cell.length_b   1.000
_cell.length_c   1.000
_cell.angle_alpha   90.00
_cell.angle_beta   90.00
_cell.angle_gamma   90.00
#
_symmetry.space_group_name_H-M   'P 1'
#
loop_
_entity.id
_entity.type
_entity.pdbx_description
1 polymer ?
#
loop_
_entity_poly.entity_id
_entity_poly.type
_entity_poly.pdbx_seq_one_letter_code
_entity_poly.pdbx_strand_id
1 'polypeptide(L)'
;KAGPEKSQDLDPVFSLPLGEMFSIVVYGQLILEQVQLINLDQGVLNQIFDFMVRDFARFALQIYSLPNTRNEQRDFCRKIMLIRPDGDETQYRQVWKKYVIPLNGEYGMNA
;
A
#
# COMPACT_ATOMS: atom_id res chain seq x y z
N LYS A 1 6.95 -22.44 9.91
CA LYS A 1 6.93 -21.11 9.25
C LYS A 1 5.59 -20.97 8.56
N ALA A 2 4.89 -19.85 8.74
CA ALA A 2 3.55 -19.62 8.17
C ALA A 2 3.56 -19.15 6.70
N GLY A 3 4.60 -19.50 5.93
CA GLY A 3 4.68 -19.18 4.49
C GLY A 3 3.66 -20.00 3.67
N PRO A 4 3.50 -19.68 2.37
CA PRO A 4 2.66 -20.47 1.48
C PRO A 4 3.14 -21.92 1.37
N GLU A 5 2.20 -22.84 1.17
CA GLU A 5 2.49 -24.22 0.75
C GLU A 5 2.58 -24.32 -0.77
N LYS A 6 3.16 -25.41 -1.30
CA LYS A 6 3.33 -25.60 -2.75
C LYS A 6 2.03 -25.47 -3.56
N SER A 7 0.90 -25.91 -2.98
CA SER A 7 -0.42 -25.75 -3.60
C SER A 7 -0.90 -24.30 -3.63
N GLN A 8 -0.58 -23.51 -2.60
CA GLN A 8 -0.89 -22.09 -2.51
C GLN A 8 0.01 -21.26 -3.44
N ASP A 9 1.28 -21.63 -3.60
CA ASP A 9 2.21 -20.98 -4.54
C ASP A 9 1.72 -21.11 -6.00
N LEU A 10 1.18 -22.27 -6.35
CA LEU A 10 0.64 -22.56 -7.68
C LEU A 10 -0.78 -22.01 -7.90
N ASP A 11 -1.44 -21.50 -6.86
CA ASP A 11 -2.78 -20.94 -6.92
C ASP A 11 -2.71 -19.41 -7.06
N PRO A 12 -3.03 -18.83 -8.24
CA PRO A 12 -2.97 -17.38 -8.46
C PRO A 12 -3.85 -16.59 -7.50
N VAL A 13 -4.93 -17.19 -6.99
CA VAL A 13 -5.83 -16.52 -6.04
C VAL A 13 -5.12 -16.25 -4.71
N PHE A 14 -4.13 -17.07 -4.33
CA PHE A 14 -3.31 -16.86 -3.15
C PHE A 14 -2.01 -16.12 -3.48
N SER A 15 -1.31 -16.52 -4.53
CA SER A 15 0.04 -16.02 -4.82
C SER A 15 0.06 -14.59 -5.35
N LEU A 16 -0.98 -14.14 -6.08
CA LEU A 16 -1.05 -12.76 -6.58
C LEU A 16 -1.17 -11.74 -5.43
N PRO A 17 -2.15 -11.83 -4.50
CA PRO A 17 -2.24 -10.88 -3.39
C PRO A 17 -0.97 -10.89 -2.51
N LEU A 18 -0.35 -12.06 -2.33
CA LEU A 18 0.90 -12.16 -1.58
C LEU A 18 2.05 -11.43 -2.29
N GLY A 19 2.13 -11.56 -3.62
CA GLY A 19 3.09 -10.83 -4.45
C GLY A 19 2.85 -9.31 -4.44
N GLU A 20 1.60 -8.87 -4.43
CA GLU A 20 1.23 -7.46 -4.31
C GLU A 20 1.63 -6.89 -2.94
N MET A 21 1.41 -7.64 -1.86
CA MET A 21 1.91 -7.29 -0.52
C MET A 21 3.44 -7.15 -0.50
N PHE A 22 4.15 -8.11 -1.09
CA PHE A 22 5.61 -8.03 -1.20
C PHE A 22 6.07 -6.80 -1.99
N SER A 23 5.40 -6.50 -3.10
CA SER A 23 5.71 -5.34 -3.95
C SER A 23 5.52 -4.03 -3.20
N ILE A 24 4.46 -3.88 -2.40
CA ILE A 24 4.25 -2.70 -1.54
C ILE A 24 5.44 -2.48 -0.60
N VAL A 25 5.97 -3.53 0.01
CA VAL A 25 7.12 -3.40 0.94
C VAL A 25 8.36 -2.92 0.20
N VAL A 26 8.66 -3.51 -0.95
CA VAL A 26 9.82 -3.11 -1.78
C VAL A 26 9.68 -1.66 -2.25
N TYR A 27 8.52 -1.29 -2.80
CA TYR A 27 8.27 0.08 -3.23
C TYR A 27 8.28 1.06 -2.06
N GLY A 28 7.78 0.68 -0.89
CA GLY A 28 7.82 1.52 0.31
C GLY A 28 9.25 1.90 0.69
N GLN A 29 10.16 0.93 0.67
CA GLN A 29 11.58 1.19 0.92
C GLN A 29 12.19 2.12 -0.14
N LEU A 30 11.96 1.83 -1.43
CA LEU A 30 12.49 2.67 -2.53
C LEU A 30 11.96 4.11 -2.47
N ILE A 31 10.69 4.30 -2.09
CA ILE A 31 10.09 5.62 -1.92
C ILE A 31 10.77 6.37 -0.78
N LEU A 32 11.00 5.71 0.37
CA LEU A 32 11.67 6.33 1.51
C LEU A 32 13.11 6.74 1.18
N GLU A 33 13.84 5.92 0.41
CA GLU A 33 15.18 6.26 -0.08
C GLU A 33 15.13 7.45 -1.04
N GLN A 34 14.20 7.45 -2.00
CA GLN A 34 14.06 8.52 -2.98
C GLN A 34 13.68 9.87 -2.34
N VAL A 35 12.83 9.86 -1.31
CA VAL A 35 12.43 11.06 -0.56
C VAL A 35 13.63 11.85 -0.05
N GLN A 36 14.66 11.15 0.45
CA GLN A 36 15.88 11.78 0.96
C GLN A 36 16.69 12.45 -0.15
N LEU A 37 16.67 11.89 -1.36
CA LEU A 37 17.40 12.41 -2.51
C LEU A 37 16.75 13.67 -3.10
N ILE A 38 15.41 13.71 -3.14
CA ILE A 38 14.67 14.81 -3.77
C ILE A 38 14.13 15.85 -2.77
N ASN A 39 14.39 15.64 -1.47
CA ASN A 39 13.84 16.44 -0.38
C ASN A 39 12.31 16.60 -0.49
N LEU A 40 11.60 15.48 -0.65
CA LEU A 40 10.15 15.48 -0.81
C LEU A 40 9.47 16.00 0.47
N ASP A 41 8.43 16.81 0.29
CA ASP A 41 7.57 17.26 1.38
C ASP A 41 6.93 16.07 2.11
N GLN A 42 7.11 16.01 3.42
CA GLN A 42 6.59 14.94 4.27
C GLN A 42 5.07 14.78 4.17
N GLY A 43 4.33 15.86 3.90
CA GLY A 43 2.90 15.78 3.69
C GLY A 43 2.54 14.93 2.49
N VAL A 44 3.28 15.04 1.38
CA VAL A 44 3.08 14.21 0.19
C VAL A 44 3.45 12.76 0.47
N LEU A 45 4.57 12.54 1.17
CA LEU A 45 5.00 11.20 1.57
C LEU A 45 3.92 10.47 2.39
N ASN A 46 3.34 11.15 3.37
CA ASN A 46 2.29 10.58 4.21
C ASN A 46 1.05 10.22 3.40
N GLN A 47 0.67 11.00 2.39
CA GLN A 47 -0.44 10.65 1.49
C GLN A 47 -0.15 9.39 0.65
N ILE A 48 1.12 9.18 0.26
CA ILE A 48 1.51 7.95 -0.43
C ILE A 48 1.37 6.75 0.50
N PHE A 49 1.91 6.83 1.71
CA PHE A 49 1.84 5.72 2.67
C PHE A 49 0.42 5.46 3.18
N ASP A 50 -0.43 6.47 3.24
CA ASP A 50 -1.84 6.34 3.62
C ASP A 50 -2.59 5.33 2.73
N PHE A 51 -2.44 5.40 1.40
CA PHE A 51 -3.06 4.39 0.53
C PHE A 51 -2.29 3.06 0.52
N MET A 52 -0.95 3.08 0.60
CA MET A 52 -0.15 1.84 0.61
C MET A 52 -0.50 0.93 1.81
N VAL A 53 -0.70 1.52 3.00
CA VAL A 53 -1.13 0.77 4.19
C VAL A 53 -2.52 0.15 3.99
N ARG A 54 -3.46 0.90 3.40
CA ARG A 54 -4.82 0.38 3.11
C ARG A 54 -4.80 -0.73 2.08
N ASP A 55 -3.98 -0.62 1.05
CA ASP A 55 -3.86 -1.65 0.02
C ASP A 55 -3.24 -2.91 0.60
N PHE A 56 -2.20 -2.79 1.43
CA PHE A 56 -1.60 -3.92 2.14
C PHE A 56 -2.62 -4.65 3.04
N ALA A 57 -3.45 -3.90 3.77
CA ALA A 57 -4.54 -4.46 4.57
C ALA A 57 -5.63 -5.13 3.70
N ARG A 58 -5.93 -4.58 2.52
CA ARG A 58 -6.87 -5.17 1.55
C ARG A 58 -6.40 -6.53 1.04
N PHE A 59 -5.12 -6.65 0.65
CA PHE A 59 -4.57 -7.93 0.20
C PHE A 59 -4.55 -8.99 1.31
N ALA A 60 -4.28 -8.58 2.55
CA ALA A 60 -4.39 -9.48 3.70
C ALA A 60 -5.82 -10.02 3.89
N LEU A 61 -6.86 -9.19 3.69
CA LEU A 61 -8.25 -9.63 3.73
C LEU A 61 -8.58 -10.63 2.61
N GLN A 62 -8.06 -10.42 1.40
CA GLN A 62 -8.24 -11.33 0.28
C GLN A 62 -7.71 -12.72 0.64
N ILE A 63 -6.47 -12.81 1.14
CA ILE A 63 -5.85 -14.07 1.59
C ILE A 63 -6.63 -14.68 2.75
N TYR A 64 -7.02 -13.90 3.76
CA TYR A 64 -7.76 -14.38 4.93
C TYR A 64 -9.06 -15.12 4.55
N SER A 65 -9.70 -14.66 3.48
CA SER A 65 -11.02 -15.14 3.04
C SER A 65 -10.96 -16.45 2.26
N LEU A 66 -9.78 -16.92 1.84
CA LEU A 66 -9.66 -18.12 1.01
C LEU A 66 -9.91 -19.41 1.83
N PRO A 67 -10.61 -20.41 1.26
CA PRO A 67 -10.86 -21.68 1.94
C PRO A 67 -9.57 -22.44 2.33
N ASN A 68 -8.54 -22.34 1.49
CA ASN A 68 -7.25 -23.02 1.67
C ASN A 68 -6.25 -22.24 2.56
N THR A 69 -6.63 -21.09 3.12
CA THR A 69 -5.76 -20.33 4.04
C THR A 69 -5.74 -20.97 5.43
N ARG A 70 -4.53 -21.32 5.89
CA ARG A 70 -4.28 -21.99 7.17
C ARG A 70 -4.52 -21.07 8.36
N ASN A 71 -4.82 -21.64 9.53
CA ASN A 71 -5.08 -20.85 10.75
C ASN A 71 -3.92 -19.91 11.10
N GLU A 72 -2.68 -20.37 11.03
CA GLU A 72 -1.50 -19.53 11.29
C GLU A 72 -1.42 -18.33 10.32
N GLN A 73 -1.72 -18.55 9.04
CA GLN A 73 -1.75 -17.49 8.01
C GLN A 73 -2.90 -16.50 8.29
N ARG A 74 -4.08 -17.02 8.64
CA ARG A 74 -5.26 -16.19 9.01
C ARG A 74 -4.96 -15.28 10.19
N ASP A 75 -4.18 -15.76 11.17
CA ASP A 75 -3.80 -14.94 12.32
C ASP A 75 -2.87 -13.78 11.94
N PHE A 76 -1.94 -14.00 11.00
CA PHE A 76 -1.14 -12.90 10.43
C PHE A 76 -2.01 -11.93 9.63
N CYS A 77 -2.86 -12.43 8.73
CA CYS A 77 -3.76 -11.58 7.96
C CYS A 77 -4.66 -10.73 8.86
N ARG A 78 -5.22 -11.32 9.93
CA ARG A 78 -6.04 -10.59 10.91
C ARG A 78 -5.27 -9.45 11.56
N LYS A 79 -4.02 -9.67 11.97
CA LYS A 79 -3.17 -8.61 12.54
C LYS A 79 -2.94 -7.48 11.54
N ILE A 80 -2.65 -7.82 10.29
CA ILE A 80 -2.40 -6.85 9.22
C ILE A 80 -3.65 -6.04 8.88
N MET A 81 -4.81 -6.69 8.75
CA MET A 81 -6.08 -6.03 8.44
C MET A 81 -6.51 -4.97 9.49
N LEU A 82 -6.01 -5.10 10.71
CA LEU A 82 -6.30 -4.16 11.80
C LEU A 82 -5.36 -2.95 11.82
N ILE A 83 -4.31 -2.95 11.00
CA ILE A 83 -3.43 -1.80 10.83
C ILE A 83 -4.19 -0.71 10.06
N ARG A 84 -4.11 0.52 10.56
CA ARG A 84 -4.73 1.70 9.96
C ARG A 84 -3.68 2.76 9.71
N PRO A 85 -3.74 3.47 8.58
CA PRO A 85 -2.92 4.66 8.40
C PRO A 85 -3.37 5.74 9.40
N ASP A 86 -2.44 6.61 9.78
CA ASP A 86 -2.75 7.77 10.59
C ASP A 86 -3.33 8.88 9.71
N GLY A 87 -4.53 9.33 10.05
CA GLY A 87 -5.26 10.30 9.25
C GLY A 87 -5.02 11.73 9.74
N ASP A 88 -4.45 12.59 8.90
CA ASP A 88 -4.29 14.02 9.17
C ASP A 88 -4.99 14.87 8.10
N GLU A 89 -6.18 15.35 8.45
CA GLU A 89 -7.01 16.17 7.57
C GLU A 89 -6.40 17.56 7.28
N THR A 90 -5.63 18.09 8.22
CA THR A 90 -4.95 19.39 8.05
C THR A 90 -3.82 19.24 7.05
N GLN A 91 -2.97 18.24 7.21
CA GLN A 91 -1.90 17.93 6.28
C GLN A 91 -2.46 17.61 4.88
N TYR A 92 -3.52 16.81 4.80
CA TYR A 92 -4.22 16.53 3.54
C TYR A 92 -4.61 17.81 2.79
N ARG A 93 -5.27 18.75 3.48
CA ARG A 93 -5.67 20.04 2.88
C ARG A 93 -4.47 20.88 2.44
N GLN A 94 -3.37 20.85 3.17
CA GLN A 94 -2.16 21.60 2.80
C GLN A 94 -1.54 21.04 1.52
N VAL A 95 -1.43 19.71 1.40
CA VAL A 95 -0.93 19.06 0.18
C VAL A 95 -1.77 19.45 -1.03
N TRP A 96 -3.11 19.42 -0.89
CA TRP A 96 -4.02 19.83 -1.95
C TRP A 96 -3.82 21.28 -2.39
N LYS A 97 -3.79 22.21 -1.44
CA LYS A 97 -3.63 23.64 -1.75
C LYS A 97 -2.28 23.96 -2.37
N LYS A 98 -1.20 23.30 -1.91
CA LYS A 98 0.17 23.61 -2.30
C LYS A 98 0.59 22.92 -3.60
N TYR A 99 0.16 21.68 -3.82
CA TYR A 99 0.69 20.85 -4.92
C TYR A 99 -0.36 20.45 -5.96
N VAL A 100 -1.64 20.32 -5.59
CA VAL A 100 -2.66 19.76 -6.50
C VAL A 100 -3.43 20.87 -7.22
N ILE A 101 -4.04 21.78 -6.46
CA ILE A 101 -4.85 22.88 -7.02
C ILE A 101 -4.07 23.74 -8.02
N PRO A 102 -2.77 24.09 -7.79
CA PRO A 102 -2.02 24.90 -8.74
C PRO A 102 -1.79 24.23 -10.11
N LEU A 103 -1.90 22.90 -10.21
CA LEU A 103 -1.75 22.18 -11.49
C LEU A 103 -3.02 22.21 -12.34
N ASN A 104 -4.11 22.79 -11.84
CA ASN A 104 -5.36 22.86 -12.58
C ASN A 104 -5.21 23.73 -13.84
N GLY A 105 -5.46 23.15 -15.01
CA GLY A 105 -5.33 23.82 -16.30
C GLY A 105 -3.94 23.72 -16.94
N GLU A 106 -2.96 23.12 -16.27
CA GLU A 106 -1.60 22.92 -16.82
C GLU A 106 -1.53 21.77 -17.83
N TYR A 107 -2.50 20.85 -17.82
CA TYR A 107 -2.56 19.77 -18.80
C TYR A 107 -3.04 20.29 -20.16
N GLY A 108 -2.12 20.42 -21.10
CA GLY A 108 -2.40 20.54 -22.53
C GLY A 108 -2.15 19.21 -23.23
N MET A 109 -3.13 18.70 -24.00
CA MET A 109 -2.83 17.64 -24.96
C MET A 109 -1.95 18.21 -26.07
N ASN A 110 -0.86 17.52 -26.40
CA ASN A 110 -0.12 17.81 -27.63
C ASN A 110 -1.10 17.68 -28.82
N ALA A 111 -1.19 18.74 -29.63
CA ALA A 111 -1.97 18.73 -30.87
C ALA A 111 -1.35 17.80 -31.92
#